data_AF-A0A959V4N4-F1
#
_entry.id   AF-A0A959V4N4-F1
#
_cell.length_a   1.000
_cell.length_b   1.000
_cell.length_c   1.000
_cell.angle_alpha   90.00
_cell.angle_beta   90.00
_cell.angle_gamma   90.00
#
_symmetry.space_group_name_H-M   'P 1'
#
loop_
_entity.id
_entity.type
_entity.pdbx_description
1 polymer ?
#
loop_
_entity_poly.entity_id
_entity_poly.type
_entity_poly.pdbx_seq_one_letter_code
_entity_poly.pdbx_strand_id
1 'polypeptide(L)'
;MRPKHRYIVLPVIAFVVLAFAGWRSAEAGREGRYHSSAALAIYRAGGSTDLPVLYSAFFATSGRCAGCHGGDSLGIASVDSTGRDVNVSNDWRSTLMANSARDPFFRAKLEHEVLVNPGHQTAIENKCLSCHAPMGMHEERMLGHPPFTAAMLDTSTIGLDGVSCLACHMQDPDTAGTRFSGDLVFTPDSVWGPYEDDVINSDIMEFFVGFRPGYAEHIIDGRVCAGCHTLITETIDLQGNLTGDEFVEQATWHEWKNSIYAGTEQNCRGCHIPRLQDSIVLASEYVFLPGHSPFGLHHLVGGNAYMVQMLKDNAAALGVKATDVQFDSTIVRSLAILQRSVEVDLVETGRDADTARFQVRLLNQAGHKFPSGYPSRRAIVEFSLLDDQGDTLFVSGRVNEAYEVEGHDPDLEPHHQLITDPAQAQIYELVMGDVNGNVTTVLERAKDPLKDNRLVPAGFSTTHYTYDTTRIAGAAETDPDFNHDAFGVEGDGGDIVHYHVPLNGYAGALQARVRVLFQPVPPRWNQEMFDSTGVRIDAFRNMVDAADGTPDLVAQDSLFSGPVGLAGHGP
;
A
#
# COMPACT_ATOMS: atom_id res chain seq x y z
N MET A 1 53.80 -69.79 13.58
CA MET A 1 52.36 -69.63 13.29
C MET A 1 51.57 -69.60 14.59
N ARG A 2 50.52 -68.76 14.64
CA ARG A 2 49.46 -68.63 15.68
C ARG A 2 49.73 -67.71 16.89
N PRO A 3 48.68 -67.01 17.38
CA PRO A 3 48.67 -65.55 17.41
C PRO A 3 48.68 -64.95 18.83
N LYS A 4 49.37 -63.81 18.98
CA LYS A 4 49.44 -63.00 20.22
C LYS A 4 48.62 -61.70 20.09
N HIS A 5 47.32 -61.76 19.85
CA HIS A 5 46.48 -60.55 19.88
C HIS A 5 45.08 -60.82 20.45
N ARG A 6 45.00 -61.36 21.68
CA ARG A 6 43.71 -61.52 22.38
C ARG A 6 43.56 -60.74 23.69
N TYR A 7 44.59 -60.03 24.14
CA TYR A 7 44.53 -59.31 25.43
C TYR A 7 44.47 -57.77 25.33
N ILE A 8 44.39 -57.20 24.12
CA ILE A 8 44.33 -55.73 23.92
C ILE A 8 42.93 -55.25 23.49
N VAL A 9 42.08 -56.14 22.96
CA VAL A 9 40.77 -55.75 22.42
C VAL A 9 39.75 -55.39 23.52
N LEU A 10 39.74 -56.13 24.63
CA LEU A 10 38.83 -55.88 25.76
C LEU A 10 39.05 -54.54 26.49
N PRO A 11 40.29 -54.13 26.85
CA PRO A 11 40.50 -52.84 27.50
C PRO A 11 40.25 -51.66 26.56
N VAL A 12 40.49 -51.81 25.25
CA VAL A 12 40.19 -50.76 24.25
C VAL A 12 38.68 -50.58 24.06
N ILE A 13 37.91 -51.67 23.98
CA ILE A 13 36.44 -51.58 23.89
C ILE A 13 35.86 -51.00 25.19
N ALA A 14 36.36 -51.39 26.36
CA ALA A 14 35.93 -50.83 27.64
C ALA A 14 36.25 -49.32 27.75
N PHE A 15 37.42 -48.90 27.26
CA PHE A 15 37.80 -47.49 27.21
C PHE A 15 36.92 -46.68 26.23
N VAL A 16 36.61 -47.23 25.06
CA VAL A 16 35.71 -46.60 24.09
C VAL A 16 34.29 -46.49 24.64
N VAL A 17 33.77 -47.53 25.29
CA VAL A 17 32.42 -47.50 25.91
C VAL A 17 32.37 -46.50 27.07
N LEU A 18 33.41 -46.43 27.91
CA LEU A 18 33.51 -45.44 28.98
C LEU A 18 33.70 -44.01 28.45
N ALA A 19 34.42 -43.84 27.33
CA ALA A 19 34.55 -42.56 26.65
C ALA A 19 33.22 -42.10 26.03
N PHE A 20 32.45 -43.00 25.40
CA PHE A 20 31.12 -42.69 24.87
C PHE A 20 30.06 -42.49 25.96
N ALA A 21 30.14 -43.23 27.08
CA ALA A 21 29.27 -43.01 28.24
C ALA A 21 29.60 -41.70 28.94
N GLY A 22 30.88 -41.35 29.07
CA GLY A 22 31.35 -40.06 29.58
C GLY A 22 30.98 -38.89 28.66
N TRP A 23 31.05 -39.08 27.33
CA TRP A 23 30.60 -38.12 26.32
C TRP A 23 29.08 -37.89 26.39
N ARG A 24 28.27 -38.96 26.44
CA ARG A 24 26.81 -38.84 26.62
C ARG A 24 26.42 -38.22 27.96
N SER A 25 27.20 -38.45 29.01
CA SER A 25 26.97 -37.83 30.33
C SER A 25 27.39 -36.35 30.35
N ALA A 26 28.39 -35.97 29.55
CA ALA A 26 28.78 -34.57 29.32
C ALA A 26 27.79 -33.84 28.38
N GLU A 27 27.09 -34.55 27.51
CA GLU A 27 26.02 -34.02 26.64
C GLU A 27 24.64 -34.01 27.32
N ALA A 28 24.37 -34.91 28.27
CA ALA A 28 23.09 -34.96 29.00
C ALA A 28 22.87 -33.74 29.93
N GLY A 29 23.90 -32.92 30.17
CA GLY A 29 23.79 -31.62 30.82
C GLY A 29 23.69 -30.42 29.87
N ARG A 30 23.60 -30.66 28.55
CA ARG A 30 23.56 -29.62 27.49
C ARG A 30 22.22 -29.53 26.77
N GLU A 31 21.14 -30.08 27.34
CA GLU A 31 19.80 -29.54 27.06
C GLU A 31 19.68 -28.16 27.72
N GLY A 32 20.13 -27.12 27.02
CA GLY A 32 20.00 -25.76 27.53
C GLY A 32 21.03 -24.79 26.97
N ARG A 33 20.59 -24.01 25.97
CA ARG A 33 21.08 -22.66 25.63
C ARG A 33 22.55 -22.59 25.19
N TYR A 34 22.77 -22.67 23.88
CA TYR A 34 24.04 -22.35 23.21
C TYR A 34 24.47 -20.87 23.33
N HIS A 35 23.64 -20.02 23.92
CA HIS A 35 23.96 -18.64 24.27
C HIS A 35 23.72 -18.43 25.76
N SER A 36 24.69 -17.80 26.45
CA SER A 36 24.44 -17.33 27.82
C SER A 36 23.28 -16.35 27.82
N SER A 37 22.57 -16.22 28.94
CA SER A 37 21.55 -15.17 29.10
C SER A 37 22.11 -13.77 28.80
N ALA A 38 23.41 -13.55 29.06
CA ALA A 38 24.13 -12.36 28.67
C ALA A 38 24.35 -12.25 27.15
N ALA A 39 24.67 -13.34 26.44
CA ALA A 39 24.80 -13.34 24.99
C ALA A 39 23.45 -13.13 24.29
N LEU A 40 22.36 -13.69 24.83
CA LEU A 40 20.99 -13.40 24.39
C LEU A 40 20.55 -11.98 24.73
N ALA A 41 20.96 -11.44 25.88
CA ALA A 41 20.70 -10.05 26.25
C ALA A 41 21.51 -9.08 25.40
N ILE A 42 22.76 -9.40 25.05
CA ILE A 42 23.60 -8.64 24.12
C ILE A 42 23.07 -8.80 22.69
N TYR A 43 22.53 -9.95 22.29
CA TYR A 43 21.84 -10.11 21.00
C TYR A 43 20.57 -9.25 20.92
N ARG A 44 19.82 -9.14 22.03
CA ARG A 44 18.67 -8.24 22.15
C ARG A 44 19.04 -6.77 22.35
N ALA A 45 20.26 -6.47 22.79
CA ALA A 45 20.74 -5.13 23.10
C ALA A 45 21.74 -4.57 22.06
N GLY A 46 22.25 -5.42 21.16
CA GLY A 46 23.35 -5.14 20.23
C GLY A 46 22.92 -4.60 18.87
N GLY A 47 21.62 -4.66 18.58
CA GLY A 47 20.94 -3.82 17.58
C GLY A 47 19.59 -3.51 18.17
N SER A 48 19.30 -2.26 18.49
CA SER A 48 18.02 -1.85 19.11
C SER A 48 16.87 -2.07 18.12
N THR A 49 16.41 -3.31 17.97
CA THR A 49 15.14 -3.60 17.31
C THR A 49 14.08 -3.47 18.39
N ASP A 50 13.52 -2.26 18.54
CA ASP A 50 12.27 -2.02 19.31
C ASP A 50 11.05 -2.78 18.73
N LEU A 51 11.28 -3.67 17.75
CA LEU A 51 10.30 -4.57 17.18
C LEU A 51 9.97 -5.70 18.17
N PRO A 52 8.70 -6.15 18.21
CA PRO A 52 8.31 -7.23 19.09
C PRO A 52 9.02 -8.54 18.73
N VAL A 53 9.34 -9.36 19.74
CA VAL A 53 10.03 -10.65 19.61
C VAL A 53 9.21 -11.74 20.28
N LEU A 54 8.34 -12.40 19.51
CA LEU A 54 7.38 -13.39 19.99
C LEU A 54 7.21 -14.51 18.95
N TYR A 55 7.01 -15.73 19.44
CA TYR A 55 6.45 -16.84 18.66
C TYR A 55 5.03 -17.07 19.12
N SER A 56 4.16 -17.32 18.16
CA SER A 56 2.80 -17.77 18.37
C SER A 56 2.68 -19.25 17.95
N ALA A 57 1.48 -19.78 17.74
CA ALA A 57 1.32 -21.17 17.33
C ALA A 57 1.85 -21.45 15.92
N PHE A 58 1.70 -20.49 15.00
CA PHE A 58 2.08 -20.63 13.59
C PHE A 58 2.99 -19.51 13.07
N PHE A 59 3.01 -18.36 13.76
CA PHE A 59 3.71 -17.17 13.29
C PHE A 59 4.78 -16.72 14.29
N ALA A 60 5.56 -15.75 13.84
CA ALA A 60 6.54 -15.02 14.60
C ALA A 60 6.46 -13.55 14.24
N THR A 61 6.74 -12.68 15.20
CA THR A 61 6.80 -11.23 14.96
C THR A 61 8.09 -10.83 14.23
N SER A 62 8.05 -9.68 13.57
CA SER A 62 9.11 -9.06 12.76
C SER A 62 10.47 -9.00 13.45
N GLY A 63 10.51 -8.80 14.77
CA GLY A 63 11.75 -8.78 15.54
C GLY A 63 12.53 -10.11 15.50
N ARG A 64 11.87 -11.24 15.20
CA ARG A 64 12.55 -12.53 14.96
C ARG A 64 13.31 -12.55 13.64
N CYS A 65 12.77 -11.92 12.61
CA CYS A 65 13.40 -11.79 11.30
C CYS A 65 14.51 -10.72 11.33
N ALA A 66 14.27 -9.61 12.04
CA ALA A 66 15.18 -8.48 12.13
C ALA A 66 16.51 -8.80 12.83
N GLY A 67 16.60 -9.90 13.57
CA GLY A 67 17.86 -10.36 14.14
C GLY A 67 18.92 -10.74 13.09
N CYS A 68 18.49 -11.16 11.89
CA CYS A 68 19.37 -11.50 10.77
C CYS A 68 19.18 -10.54 9.58
N HIS A 69 17.95 -10.08 9.35
CA HIS A 69 17.57 -9.21 8.22
C HIS A 69 17.39 -7.74 8.63
N GLY A 70 17.96 -7.36 9.77
CA GLY A 70 18.02 -5.99 10.28
C GLY A 70 19.38 -5.34 10.03
N GLY A 71 19.61 -4.18 10.66
CA GLY A 71 20.88 -3.47 10.54
C GLY A 71 22.04 -4.29 11.09
N ASP A 72 23.13 -4.38 10.32
CA ASP A 72 24.35 -5.09 10.70
C ASP A 72 25.38 -4.12 11.30
N SER A 73 25.78 -4.38 12.55
CA SER A 73 26.78 -3.57 13.25
C SER A 73 28.18 -3.63 12.62
N LEU A 74 28.47 -4.69 11.84
CA LEU A 74 29.73 -4.84 11.10
C LEU A 74 29.67 -4.18 9.72
N GLY A 75 28.49 -3.79 9.25
CA GLY A 75 28.29 -3.18 7.93
C GLY A 75 28.62 -4.11 6.76
N ILE A 76 28.35 -5.42 6.91
CA ILE A 76 28.63 -6.44 5.88
C ILE A 76 27.34 -6.94 5.25
N ALA A 77 26.36 -7.33 6.07
CA ALA A 77 25.05 -7.80 5.60
C ALA A 77 24.08 -6.65 5.41
N SER A 78 23.19 -6.80 4.43
CA SER A 78 22.23 -5.76 4.03
C SER A 78 22.90 -4.42 3.72
N VAL A 79 24.08 -4.44 3.11
CA VAL A 79 24.81 -3.24 2.70
C VAL A 79 25.06 -3.29 1.20
N ASP A 80 24.75 -2.19 0.50
CA ASP A 80 24.99 -2.08 -0.94
C ASP A 80 26.45 -1.73 -1.29
N SER A 81 26.78 -1.69 -2.59
CA SER A 81 28.14 -1.40 -3.05
C SER A 81 28.68 -0.02 -2.65
N THR A 82 27.82 0.89 -2.19
CA THR A 82 28.20 2.22 -1.71
C THR A 82 28.42 2.28 -0.19
N GLY A 83 28.17 1.18 0.52
CA GLY A 83 28.24 1.12 1.98
C GLY A 83 26.96 1.57 2.68
N ARG A 84 25.85 1.73 1.95
CA ARG A 84 24.55 2.11 2.53
C ARG A 84 23.82 0.87 3.05
N ASP A 85 23.27 1.01 4.25
CA ASP A 85 22.36 0.03 4.84
C ASP A 85 21.02 -0.01 4.08
N VAL A 86 20.68 -1.21 3.60
CA VAL A 86 19.48 -1.54 2.81
C VAL A 86 18.68 -2.67 3.46
N ASN A 87 18.78 -2.83 4.79
CA ASN A 87 18.08 -3.91 5.48
C ASN A 87 16.55 -3.77 5.39
N VAL A 88 15.92 -4.91 5.13
CA VAL A 88 14.47 -4.99 4.86
C VAL A 88 13.63 -4.61 6.08
N SER A 89 14.16 -4.83 7.30
CA SER A 89 13.43 -4.54 8.53
C SER A 89 13.26 -3.03 8.75
N ASN A 90 14.28 -2.24 8.44
CA ASN A 90 14.24 -0.78 8.52
C ASN A 90 13.40 -0.17 7.41
N ASP A 91 13.46 -0.73 6.20
CA ASP A 91 12.59 -0.30 5.10
C ASP A 91 11.11 -0.57 5.40
N TRP A 92 10.78 -1.76 5.92
CA TRP A 92 9.40 -2.18 6.20
C TRP A 92 8.76 -1.44 7.37
N ARG A 93 9.47 -1.24 8.49
CA ARG A 93 8.85 -0.86 9.78
C ARG A 93 8.16 0.52 9.81
N SER A 94 8.54 1.43 8.92
CA SER A 94 7.93 2.75 8.76
C SER A 94 6.80 2.80 7.72
N THR A 95 6.49 1.68 7.07
CA THR A 95 5.44 1.60 6.04
C THR A 95 4.05 1.50 6.67
N LEU A 96 3.02 1.76 5.86
CA LEU A 96 1.64 1.47 6.25
C LEU A 96 1.37 -0.04 6.44
N MET A 97 2.15 -0.93 5.81
CA MET A 97 2.02 -2.38 6.04
C MET A 97 2.43 -2.76 7.46
N ALA A 98 3.59 -2.27 7.94
CA ALA A 98 4.03 -2.50 9.32
C ALA A 98 3.10 -1.89 10.37
N ASN A 99 2.39 -0.83 10.00
CA ASN A 99 1.52 -0.07 10.88
C ASN A 99 0.03 -0.28 10.56
N SER A 100 -0.33 -1.27 9.74
CA SER A 100 -1.70 -1.49 9.26
C SER A 100 -2.70 -1.70 10.40
N ALA A 101 -2.27 -2.35 11.48
CA ALA A 101 -3.06 -2.58 12.69
C ALA A 101 -3.05 -1.39 13.66
N ARG A 102 -2.17 -0.41 13.48
CA ARG A 102 -2.03 0.81 14.30
C ARG A 102 -2.60 2.05 13.62
N ASP A 103 -2.86 1.98 12.32
CA ASP A 103 -3.40 3.06 11.52
C ASP A 103 -4.68 3.63 12.20
N PRO A 104 -4.65 4.90 12.64
CA PRO A 104 -5.78 5.50 13.34
C PRO A 104 -6.99 5.70 12.42
N PHE A 105 -6.79 5.88 11.10
CA PHE A 105 -7.89 6.00 10.16
C PHE A 105 -8.63 4.67 10.02
N PHE A 106 -7.90 3.56 9.84
CA PHE A 106 -8.47 2.21 9.86
C PHE A 106 -9.21 1.93 11.17
N ARG A 107 -8.60 2.23 12.31
CA ARG A 107 -9.18 1.97 13.63
C ARG A 107 -10.47 2.75 13.87
N ALA A 108 -10.50 4.02 13.47
CA ALA A 108 -11.68 4.87 13.53
C ALA A 108 -12.78 4.36 12.60
N LYS A 109 -12.42 4.02 11.36
CA LYS A 109 -13.37 3.52 10.38
C LYS A 109 -13.97 2.17 10.79
N LEU A 110 -13.17 1.25 11.32
CA LEU A 110 -13.65 -0.01 11.86
C LEU A 110 -14.66 0.20 13.01
N GLU A 111 -14.35 1.12 13.94
CA GLU A 111 -15.30 1.47 15.02
C GLU A 111 -16.60 2.05 14.43
N HIS A 112 -16.51 2.92 13.43
CA HIS A 112 -17.67 3.50 12.76
C HIS A 112 -18.55 2.46 12.06
N GLU A 113 -17.98 1.54 11.27
CA GLU A 113 -18.75 0.48 10.62
C GLU A 113 -19.51 -0.37 11.66
N VAL A 114 -18.87 -0.69 12.78
CA VAL A 114 -19.52 -1.42 13.89
C VAL A 114 -20.62 -0.61 14.56
N LEU A 115 -20.43 0.71 14.76
CA LEU A 115 -21.46 1.58 15.33
C LEU A 115 -22.69 1.68 14.42
N VAL A 116 -22.48 1.69 13.10
CA VAL A 116 -23.56 1.75 12.11
C VAL A 116 -24.31 0.42 12.04
N ASN A 117 -23.59 -0.71 12.06
CA ASN A 117 -24.17 -2.05 11.92
C ASN A 117 -23.74 -3.00 13.08
N PRO A 118 -24.21 -2.77 14.32
CA PRO A 118 -23.76 -3.53 15.48
C PRO A 118 -24.10 -5.03 15.41
N GLY A 119 -25.15 -5.40 14.66
CA GLY A 119 -25.50 -6.80 14.40
C GLY A 119 -24.43 -7.58 13.61
N HIS A 120 -23.57 -6.87 12.88
CA HIS A 120 -22.51 -7.44 12.03
C HIS A 120 -21.11 -7.29 12.63
N GLN A 121 -20.98 -6.83 13.88
CA GLN A 121 -19.70 -6.51 14.51
C GLN A 121 -18.63 -7.58 14.28
N THR A 122 -18.94 -8.85 14.55
CA THR A 122 -17.97 -9.95 14.39
C THR A 122 -17.55 -10.15 12.93
N ALA A 123 -18.47 -10.01 11.98
CA ALA A 123 -18.18 -10.17 10.56
C ALA A 123 -17.30 -9.02 10.05
N ILE A 124 -17.67 -7.77 10.37
CA ILE A 124 -16.91 -6.56 10.05
C ILE A 124 -15.49 -6.64 10.61
N GLU A 125 -15.34 -6.88 11.92
CA GLU A 125 -14.03 -6.95 12.55
C GLU A 125 -13.16 -8.05 11.94
N ASN A 126 -13.70 -9.26 11.75
CA ASN A 126 -12.92 -10.35 11.17
C ASN A 126 -12.50 -10.05 9.72
N LYS A 127 -13.40 -9.42 8.95
CA LYS A 127 -13.14 -9.03 7.56
C LYS A 127 -12.05 -7.97 7.47
N CYS A 128 -12.10 -6.90 8.26
CA CYS A 128 -11.06 -5.87 8.23
C CYS A 128 -9.72 -6.38 8.75
N LEU A 129 -9.74 -7.18 9.83
CA LEU A 129 -8.53 -7.73 10.46
C LEU A 129 -7.84 -8.80 9.61
N SER A 130 -8.54 -9.37 8.62
CA SER A 130 -7.94 -10.29 7.65
C SER A 130 -6.83 -9.66 6.81
N CYS A 131 -6.95 -8.35 6.52
CA CYS A 131 -5.94 -7.58 5.79
C CYS A 131 -5.09 -6.71 6.71
N HIS A 132 -5.65 -6.13 7.78
CA HIS A 132 -4.95 -5.18 8.65
C HIS A 132 -4.16 -5.81 9.80
N ALA A 133 -4.53 -7.01 10.25
CA ALA A 133 -3.84 -7.77 11.29
C ALA A 133 -3.76 -9.27 10.94
N PRO A 134 -3.28 -9.62 9.72
CA PRO A 134 -3.46 -10.94 9.12
C PRO A 134 -2.93 -12.08 10.00
N MET A 135 -1.74 -11.94 10.59
CA MET A 135 -1.17 -13.02 11.42
C MET A 135 -2.04 -13.34 12.63
N GLY A 136 -2.54 -12.32 13.35
CA GLY A 136 -3.40 -12.53 14.51
C GLY A 136 -4.77 -13.11 14.12
N MET A 137 -5.38 -12.60 13.05
CA MET A 137 -6.68 -13.09 12.58
C MET A 137 -6.59 -14.54 12.10
N HIS A 138 -5.65 -14.82 11.19
CA HIS A 138 -5.52 -16.14 10.60
C HIS A 138 -5.01 -17.19 11.59
N GLU A 139 -4.25 -16.80 12.62
CA GLU A 139 -3.86 -17.73 13.68
C GLU A 139 -5.08 -18.29 14.43
N GLU A 140 -6.00 -17.44 14.88
CA GLU A 140 -7.22 -17.90 15.54
C GLU A 140 -8.05 -18.80 14.60
N ARG A 141 -8.12 -18.43 13.31
CA ARG A 141 -8.78 -19.26 12.28
C ARG A 141 -8.13 -20.63 12.15
N MET A 142 -6.80 -20.69 12.06
CA MET A 142 -6.03 -21.94 11.92
C MET A 142 -6.10 -22.81 13.18
N LEU A 143 -6.24 -22.21 14.37
CA LEU A 143 -6.47 -22.92 15.63
C LEU A 143 -7.92 -23.40 15.80
N GLY A 144 -8.84 -22.99 14.93
CA GLY A 144 -10.27 -23.30 15.04
C GLY A 144 -10.95 -22.58 16.22
N HIS A 145 -10.39 -21.45 16.64
CA HIS A 145 -10.92 -20.61 17.71
C HIS A 145 -12.03 -19.67 17.20
N PRO A 146 -12.76 -18.99 18.12
CA PRO A 146 -13.69 -17.93 17.74
C PRO A 146 -13.01 -16.81 16.92
N PRO A 147 -13.78 -16.05 16.11
CA PRO A 147 -13.23 -14.98 15.28
C PRO A 147 -12.38 -13.96 16.08
N PHE A 148 -11.24 -13.59 15.52
CA PHE A 148 -10.39 -12.54 16.07
C PHE A 148 -11.09 -11.18 15.99
N THR A 149 -11.16 -10.47 17.12
CA THR A 149 -11.92 -9.22 17.30
C THR A 149 -11.03 -8.01 17.46
N ALA A 150 -11.59 -6.81 17.34
CA ALA A 150 -10.89 -5.55 17.61
C ALA A 150 -10.42 -5.46 19.08
N ALA A 151 -11.17 -6.03 20.02
CA ALA A 151 -10.78 -6.11 21.42
C ALA A 151 -9.57 -7.05 21.64
N MET A 152 -9.51 -8.16 20.90
CA MET A 152 -8.33 -9.03 20.91
C MET A 152 -7.11 -8.31 20.30
N LEU A 153 -7.31 -7.55 19.23
CA LEU A 153 -6.23 -6.75 18.62
C LEU A 153 -5.56 -5.81 19.61
N ASP A 154 -6.32 -5.13 20.47
CA ASP A 154 -5.78 -4.16 21.43
C ASP A 154 -4.74 -4.74 22.42
N THR A 155 -4.73 -6.07 22.60
CA THR A 155 -3.77 -6.77 23.48
C THR A 155 -2.88 -7.76 22.74
N SER A 156 -3.11 -7.99 21.44
CA SER A 156 -2.39 -8.99 20.66
C SER A 156 -1.08 -8.44 20.10
N THR A 157 0.04 -8.93 20.61
CA THR A 157 1.37 -8.54 20.08
C THR A 157 1.55 -9.00 18.63
N ILE A 158 1.07 -10.21 18.28
CA ILE A 158 1.18 -10.76 16.92
C ILE A 158 0.27 -10.03 15.93
N GLY A 159 -0.97 -9.70 16.34
CA GLY A 159 -1.92 -8.95 15.51
C GLY A 159 -1.47 -7.50 15.33
N LEU A 160 -0.95 -6.88 16.39
CA LEU A 160 -0.41 -5.53 16.31
C LEU A 160 0.85 -5.47 15.43
N ASP A 161 1.56 -6.54 15.14
CA ASP A 161 2.72 -6.48 14.22
C ASP A 161 2.31 -6.26 12.74
N GLY A 162 1.01 -6.12 12.48
CA GLY A 162 0.46 -5.66 11.20
C GLY A 162 0.64 -6.67 10.06
N VAL A 163 0.76 -6.16 8.83
CA VAL A 163 1.21 -6.93 7.68
C VAL A 163 2.74 -7.11 7.79
N SER A 164 3.12 -8.09 8.62
CA SER A 164 4.52 -8.43 8.92
C SER A 164 5.10 -9.45 7.93
N CYS A 165 6.37 -9.82 8.12
CA CYS A 165 7.15 -10.67 7.22
C CYS A 165 6.38 -11.94 6.82
N LEU A 166 5.82 -12.65 7.80
CA LEU A 166 5.16 -13.93 7.57
C LEU A 166 3.77 -13.80 6.94
N ALA A 167 3.12 -12.64 7.04
CA ALA A 167 1.86 -12.39 6.33
C ALA A 167 2.03 -12.42 4.80
N CYS A 168 3.24 -12.15 4.31
CA CYS A 168 3.60 -12.27 2.90
C CYS A 168 4.36 -13.58 2.64
N HIS A 169 5.42 -13.85 3.41
CA HIS A 169 6.36 -14.92 3.09
C HIS A 169 5.83 -16.33 3.39
N MET A 170 4.78 -16.51 4.22
CA MET A 170 4.19 -17.85 4.45
C MET A 170 3.00 -18.15 3.54
N GLN A 171 2.62 -17.24 2.63
CA GLN A 171 1.45 -17.47 1.77
C GLN A 171 1.65 -18.71 0.91
N ASP A 172 0.57 -19.50 0.79
CA ASP A 172 0.59 -20.74 0.03
C ASP A 172 0.72 -20.45 -1.48
N PRO A 173 1.72 -21.02 -2.16
CA PRO A 173 2.01 -20.73 -3.57
C PRO A 173 0.88 -21.14 -4.53
N ASP A 174 0.09 -22.15 -4.18
CA ASP A 174 -0.97 -22.68 -5.03
C ASP A 174 -2.24 -21.82 -4.98
N THR A 175 -2.40 -21.01 -3.94
CA THR A 175 -3.60 -20.19 -3.72
C THR A 175 -3.37 -18.69 -3.93
N ALA A 176 -2.13 -18.20 -3.76
CA ALA A 176 -1.78 -16.82 -4.01
C ALA A 176 -2.23 -16.38 -5.42
N GLY A 177 -2.88 -15.22 -5.54
CA GLY A 177 -3.40 -14.70 -6.81
C GLY A 177 -4.78 -15.21 -7.26
N THR A 178 -5.35 -16.20 -6.56
CA THR A 178 -6.66 -16.80 -6.86
C THR A 178 -7.68 -16.66 -5.74
N ARG A 179 -7.20 -16.40 -4.51
CA ARG A 179 -8.04 -16.00 -3.37
C ARG A 179 -7.84 -14.52 -3.09
N PHE A 180 -8.93 -13.87 -2.70
CA PHE A 180 -9.02 -12.42 -2.51
C PHE A 180 -9.63 -12.12 -1.16
N SER A 181 -9.88 -10.84 -0.88
CA SER A 181 -10.77 -10.45 0.20
C SER A 181 -10.25 -10.80 1.59
N GLY A 182 -8.92 -10.90 1.72
CA GLY A 182 -8.21 -11.35 2.91
C GLY A 182 -8.33 -12.85 3.20
N ASP A 183 -8.78 -13.67 2.23
CA ASP A 183 -8.77 -15.13 2.35
C ASP A 183 -7.37 -15.71 2.07
N LEU A 184 -6.41 -15.32 2.89
CA LEU A 184 -5.04 -15.81 2.82
C LEU A 184 -4.95 -17.24 3.34
N VAL A 185 -4.22 -18.08 2.62
CA VAL A 185 -3.85 -19.44 3.03
C VAL A 185 -2.36 -19.45 3.29
N PHE A 186 -1.94 -20.05 4.39
CA PHE A 186 -0.55 -20.12 4.81
C PHE A 186 -0.07 -21.57 4.83
N THR A 187 1.18 -21.79 4.44
CA THR A 187 1.88 -23.07 4.61
C THR A 187 2.68 -23.01 5.92
N PRO A 188 2.25 -23.70 7.00
CA PRO A 188 2.98 -23.69 8.26
C PRO A 188 4.44 -24.10 8.09
N ASP A 189 5.32 -23.47 8.86
CA ASP A 189 6.76 -23.72 8.90
C ASP A 189 7.55 -23.41 7.61
N SER A 190 6.89 -23.04 6.51
CA SER A 190 7.53 -22.71 5.22
C SER A 190 7.49 -21.22 4.94
N VAL A 191 8.60 -20.65 4.47
CA VAL A 191 8.69 -19.27 4.02
C VAL A 191 9.28 -19.19 2.61
N TRP A 192 8.74 -18.31 1.78
CA TRP A 192 9.05 -18.26 0.35
C TRP A 192 9.83 -17.01 -0.02
N GLY A 193 10.88 -17.17 -0.80
CA GLY A 193 11.74 -16.09 -1.28
C GLY A 193 11.94 -16.11 -2.80
N PRO A 194 12.65 -15.09 -3.34
CA PRO A 194 12.88 -14.97 -4.78
C PRO A 194 14.11 -15.74 -5.28
N TYR A 195 14.86 -16.42 -4.41
CA TYR A 195 16.10 -17.11 -4.74
C TYR A 195 15.89 -18.62 -4.74
N GLU A 196 16.53 -19.29 -5.71
CA GLU A 196 16.49 -20.74 -5.86
C GLU A 196 17.05 -21.48 -4.63
N ASP A 197 16.54 -22.68 -4.39
CA ASP A 197 16.86 -23.48 -3.20
C ASP A 197 18.36 -23.84 -3.10
N ASP A 198 19.07 -23.93 -4.24
CA ASP A 198 20.47 -24.33 -4.31
C ASP A 198 21.45 -23.19 -3.95
N VAL A 199 20.98 -21.95 -3.90
CA VAL A 199 21.78 -20.78 -3.53
C VAL A 199 21.50 -20.28 -2.11
N ILE A 200 20.45 -20.77 -1.45
CA ILE A 200 20.11 -20.40 -0.06
C ILE A 200 20.66 -21.42 0.94
N ASN A 201 20.97 -20.96 2.15
CA ASN A 201 21.33 -21.85 3.27
C ASN A 201 20.14 -21.99 4.21
N SER A 202 19.34 -23.05 4.03
CA SER A 202 18.13 -23.30 4.82
C SER A 202 18.41 -23.59 6.28
N ASP A 203 19.52 -24.28 6.58
CA ASP A 203 19.87 -24.73 7.94
C ASP A 203 19.96 -23.57 8.93
N ILE A 204 20.39 -22.38 8.49
CA ILE A 204 20.48 -21.20 9.36
C ILE A 204 19.09 -20.74 9.80
N MET A 205 18.16 -20.56 8.86
CA MET A 205 16.80 -20.11 9.19
C MET A 205 16.04 -21.17 9.99
N GLU A 206 16.13 -22.43 9.61
CA GLU A 206 15.48 -23.53 10.33
C GLU A 206 16.00 -23.62 11.77
N PHE A 207 17.31 -23.52 11.98
CA PHE A 207 17.90 -23.63 13.32
C PHE A 207 17.58 -22.44 14.22
N PHE A 208 17.66 -21.20 13.71
CA PHE A 208 17.54 -20.00 14.54
C PHE A 208 16.11 -19.50 14.69
N VAL A 209 15.31 -19.61 13.63
CA VAL A 209 13.95 -19.06 13.63
C VAL A 209 12.84 -20.09 13.43
N GLY A 210 13.17 -21.35 13.10
CA GLY A 210 12.19 -22.45 13.01
C GLY A 210 11.40 -22.50 11.70
N PHE A 211 11.76 -21.67 10.71
CA PHE A 211 11.12 -21.65 9.40
C PHE A 211 12.05 -22.18 8.33
N ARG A 212 11.50 -22.98 7.41
CA ARG A 212 12.18 -23.51 6.24
C ARG A 212 12.02 -22.55 5.06
N PRO A 213 13.11 -21.90 4.59
CA PRO A 213 13.04 -21.08 3.40
C PRO A 213 13.02 -21.95 2.14
N GLY A 214 12.36 -21.44 1.09
CA GLY A 214 12.40 -22.01 -0.24
C GLY A 214 12.03 -20.99 -1.32
N TYR A 215 12.27 -21.34 -2.57
CA TYR A 215 11.85 -20.57 -3.74
C TYR A 215 10.35 -20.72 -4.00
N ALA A 216 9.67 -19.60 -4.35
CA ALA A 216 8.36 -19.70 -4.99
C ALA A 216 8.07 -18.55 -5.97
N GLU A 217 7.53 -18.89 -7.13
CA GLU A 217 7.23 -17.95 -8.22
C GLU A 217 6.21 -16.86 -7.83
N HIS A 218 5.25 -17.16 -6.95
CA HIS A 218 4.22 -16.20 -6.51
C HIS A 218 4.80 -14.99 -5.75
N ILE A 219 6.00 -15.14 -5.16
CA ILE A 219 6.78 -14.05 -4.57
C ILE A 219 7.37 -13.17 -5.66
N ILE A 220 7.57 -13.69 -6.87
CA ILE A 220 8.24 -13.01 -7.98
C ILE A 220 7.27 -12.32 -8.92
N ASP A 221 6.16 -12.96 -9.24
CA ASP A 221 5.15 -12.41 -10.17
C ASP A 221 4.15 -11.46 -9.48
N GLY A 222 4.20 -11.33 -8.15
CA GLY A 222 3.38 -10.40 -7.38
C GLY A 222 2.04 -10.97 -6.89
N ARG A 223 1.74 -12.26 -7.16
CA ARG A 223 0.53 -12.92 -6.67
C ARG A 223 0.35 -12.84 -5.14
N VAL A 224 1.43 -12.72 -4.38
CA VAL A 224 1.42 -12.49 -2.92
C VAL A 224 0.65 -11.23 -2.48
N CYS A 225 0.49 -10.23 -3.36
CA CYS A 225 -0.23 -8.99 -3.07
C CYS A 225 -1.75 -9.16 -3.22
N ALA A 226 -2.20 -10.11 -4.05
CA ALA A 226 -3.56 -10.19 -4.54
C ALA A 226 -4.62 -10.40 -3.45
N GLY A 227 -4.28 -11.18 -2.42
CA GLY A 227 -5.21 -11.54 -1.36
C GLY A 227 -5.76 -10.33 -0.59
N CYS A 228 -4.93 -9.29 -0.40
CA CYS A 228 -5.32 -8.06 0.28
C CYS A 228 -5.71 -6.93 -0.68
N HIS A 229 -5.19 -6.95 -1.92
CA HIS A 229 -5.37 -5.89 -2.92
C HIS A 229 -6.50 -6.17 -3.95
N THR A 230 -7.40 -7.08 -3.61
CA THR A 230 -8.76 -7.19 -4.16
C THR A 230 -9.70 -7.46 -2.99
N LEU A 231 -10.63 -6.56 -2.71
CA LEU A 231 -11.59 -6.66 -1.62
C LEU A 231 -13.01 -6.54 -2.17
N ILE A 232 -13.75 -7.61 -1.94
CA ILE A 232 -15.15 -7.76 -2.31
C ILE A 232 -15.90 -8.11 -1.02
N THR A 233 -16.93 -7.33 -0.72
CA THR A 233 -17.71 -7.42 0.51
C THR A 233 -19.18 -7.65 0.18
N GLU A 234 -19.89 -8.36 1.05
CA GLU A 234 -21.35 -8.47 0.94
C GLU A 234 -21.98 -7.08 1.19
N THR A 235 -23.08 -6.81 0.48
CA THR A 235 -23.88 -5.59 0.67
C THR A 235 -24.98 -5.83 1.70
N ILE A 236 -25.17 -4.86 2.59
CA ILE A 236 -26.33 -4.81 3.48
C ILE A 236 -27.25 -3.62 3.17
N ASP A 237 -28.53 -3.78 3.46
CA ASP A 237 -29.50 -2.69 3.43
C ASP A 237 -29.36 -1.75 4.65
N LEU A 238 -30.13 -0.65 4.64
CA LEU A 238 -30.13 0.32 5.74
C LEU A 238 -30.72 -0.22 7.06
N GLN A 239 -31.33 -1.41 7.04
CA GLN A 239 -31.83 -2.11 8.22
C GLN A 239 -30.82 -3.15 8.75
N GLY A 240 -29.67 -3.30 8.09
CA GLY A 240 -28.64 -4.27 8.45
C GLY A 240 -28.95 -5.70 7.99
N ASN A 241 -29.77 -5.90 6.95
CA ASN A 241 -29.95 -7.23 6.36
C ASN A 241 -29.06 -7.40 5.13
N LEU A 242 -28.48 -8.59 4.98
CA LEU A 242 -27.77 -8.96 3.74
C LEU A 242 -28.74 -8.93 2.55
N THR A 243 -28.34 -8.27 1.47
CA THR A 243 -29.13 -8.24 0.24
C THR A 243 -28.89 -9.45 -0.65
N GLY A 244 -27.74 -10.12 -0.46
CA GLY A 244 -27.22 -11.15 -1.35
C GLY A 244 -26.41 -10.60 -2.52
N ASP A 245 -26.24 -9.28 -2.60
CA ASP A 245 -25.32 -8.61 -3.53
C ASP A 245 -23.92 -8.49 -2.92
N GLU A 246 -22.93 -8.21 -3.77
CA GLU A 246 -21.56 -7.91 -3.37
C GLU A 246 -21.11 -6.57 -3.97
N PHE A 247 -20.23 -5.88 -3.26
CA PHE A 247 -19.58 -4.65 -3.72
C PHE A 247 -18.07 -4.81 -3.77
N VAL A 248 -17.46 -4.24 -4.81
CA VAL A 248 -16.01 -4.24 -5.00
C VAL A 248 -15.44 -2.95 -4.39
N GLU A 249 -15.04 -3.02 -3.12
CA GLU A 249 -14.45 -1.89 -2.39
C GLU A 249 -13.14 -1.43 -3.02
N GLN A 250 -12.28 -2.38 -3.38
CA GLN A 250 -11.02 -2.12 -4.06
C GLN A 250 -10.61 -3.31 -4.91
N ALA A 251 -9.97 -3.07 -6.05
CA ALA A 251 -9.61 -4.11 -7.00
C ALA A 251 -8.24 -3.90 -7.64
N THR A 252 -7.28 -3.29 -6.94
CA THR A 252 -5.95 -2.92 -7.48
C THR A 252 -5.26 -4.07 -8.23
N TRP A 253 -5.35 -5.30 -7.74
CA TRP A 253 -4.79 -6.47 -8.44
C TRP A 253 -5.52 -6.78 -9.76
N HIS A 254 -6.85 -6.63 -9.80
CA HIS A 254 -7.63 -6.81 -11.02
C HIS A 254 -7.51 -5.65 -11.99
N GLU A 255 -7.34 -4.42 -11.48
CA GLU A 255 -7.01 -3.23 -12.26
C GLU A 255 -5.66 -3.45 -12.95
N TRP A 256 -4.66 -4.02 -12.25
CA TRP A 256 -3.38 -4.39 -12.85
C TRP A 256 -3.49 -5.52 -13.87
N LYS A 257 -4.31 -6.54 -13.61
CA LYS A 257 -4.60 -7.56 -14.61
C LYS A 257 -5.21 -6.97 -15.89
N ASN A 258 -5.98 -5.89 -15.78
CA ASN A 258 -6.55 -5.15 -16.91
C ASN A 258 -5.60 -4.01 -17.37
N SER A 259 -4.33 -4.34 -17.61
CA SER A 259 -3.34 -3.40 -18.12
C SER A 259 -2.38 -4.10 -19.08
N ILE A 260 -1.61 -3.34 -19.85
CA ILE A 260 -0.52 -3.87 -20.68
C ILE A 260 0.59 -4.56 -19.87
N TYR A 261 0.65 -4.33 -18.55
CA TYR A 261 1.72 -4.82 -17.70
C TYR A 261 1.47 -6.25 -17.18
N ALA A 262 0.22 -6.71 -17.24
CA ALA A 262 -0.15 -8.06 -16.83
C ALA A 262 0.65 -9.12 -17.61
N GLY A 263 1.28 -10.05 -16.89
CA GLY A 263 2.11 -11.11 -17.48
C GLY A 263 3.51 -10.67 -17.91
N THR A 264 3.91 -9.43 -17.61
CA THR A 264 5.29 -8.94 -17.81
C THR A 264 6.09 -8.95 -16.49
N GLU A 265 7.39 -8.65 -16.55
CA GLU A 265 8.19 -8.44 -15.34
C GLU A 265 7.80 -7.16 -14.57
N GLN A 266 7.03 -6.26 -15.20
CA GLN A 266 6.46 -5.07 -14.57
C GLN A 266 5.19 -5.42 -13.79
N ASN A 267 5.38 -6.01 -12.62
CA ASN A 267 4.30 -6.27 -11.67
C ASN A 267 4.41 -5.35 -10.45
N CYS A 268 3.59 -5.59 -9.42
CA CYS A 268 3.57 -4.81 -8.18
C CYS A 268 4.98 -4.55 -7.61
N ARG A 269 5.87 -5.54 -7.69
CA ARG A 269 7.23 -5.47 -7.15
C ARG A 269 8.13 -4.58 -8.01
N GLY A 270 7.88 -4.50 -9.31
CA GLY A 270 8.65 -3.65 -10.23
C GLY A 270 8.70 -2.19 -9.78
N CYS A 271 7.61 -1.69 -9.19
CA CYS A 271 7.51 -0.33 -8.68
C CYS A 271 7.60 -0.24 -7.15
N HIS A 272 6.92 -1.12 -6.41
CA HIS A 272 6.78 -1.02 -4.95
C HIS A 272 7.88 -1.74 -4.15
N ILE A 273 8.66 -2.62 -4.81
CA ILE A 273 9.83 -3.30 -4.23
C ILE A 273 11.03 -3.12 -5.18
N PRO A 274 11.57 -1.89 -5.30
CA PRO A 274 12.66 -1.60 -6.24
C PRO A 274 13.84 -2.55 -6.05
N ARG A 275 14.43 -3.01 -7.15
CA ARG A 275 15.47 -4.03 -7.14
C ARG A 275 16.85 -3.42 -7.30
N LEU A 276 17.75 -3.74 -6.38
CA LEU A 276 19.19 -3.54 -6.54
C LEU A 276 19.79 -4.69 -7.33
N GLN A 277 20.82 -4.40 -8.13
CA GLN A 277 21.61 -5.40 -8.83
C GLN A 277 22.90 -5.75 -8.08
N ASP A 278 23.18 -5.05 -6.98
CA ASP A 278 24.28 -5.32 -6.05
C ASP A 278 24.21 -6.74 -5.48
N SER A 279 25.37 -7.30 -5.14
CA SER A 279 25.46 -8.57 -4.43
C SER A 279 25.29 -8.32 -2.94
N ILE A 280 24.09 -8.59 -2.40
CA ILE A 280 23.73 -8.30 -1.01
C ILE A 280 23.80 -9.56 -0.15
N VAL A 281 24.59 -9.54 0.92
CA VAL A 281 24.59 -10.61 1.93
C VAL A 281 23.32 -10.47 2.78
N LEU A 282 22.50 -11.52 2.83
CA LEU A 282 21.12 -11.43 3.34
C LEU A 282 20.99 -11.49 4.86
N ALA A 283 21.98 -12.01 5.57
CA ALA A 283 21.92 -12.25 7.01
C ALA A 283 23.15 -11.66 7.73
N SER A 284 22.91 -10.79 8.71
CA SER A 284 23.92 -10.26 9.64
C SER A 284 24.57 -11.40 10.43
N GLU A 285 25.78 -11.16 10.93
CA GLU A 285 26.57 -12.13 11.72
C GLU A 285 27.11 -13.36 10.96
N TYR A 286 26.68 -13.59 9.70
CA TYR A 286 27.12 -14.71 8.86
C TYR A 286 27.91 -14.24 7.64
N VAL A 287 29.06 -13.62 7.90
CA VAL A 287 29.95 -13.01 6.88
C VAL A 287 30.48 -13.97 5.81
N PHE A 288 30.31 -15.28 5.99
CA PHE A 288 30.70 -16.31 5.03
C PHE A 288 29.62 -16.59 3.98
N LEU A 289 28.40 -16.07 4.15
CA LEU A 289 27.33 -16.27 3.19
C LEU A 289 27.62 -15.51 1.88
N PRO A 290 27.29 -16.10 0.72
CA PRO A 290 27.38 -15.38 -0.54
C PRO A 290 26.35 -14.25 -0.58
N GLY A 291 26.67 -13.19 -1.33
CA GLY A 291 25.69 -12.15 -1.65
C GLY A 291 24.75 -12.58 -2.78
N HIS A 292 23.53 -12.05 -2.78
CA HIS A 292 22.48 -12.35 -3.74
C HIS A 292 22.06 -11.13 -4.56
N SER A 293 21.65 -11.37 -5.80
CA SER A 293 21.15 -10.36 -6.74
C SER A 293 20.13 -11.01 -7.69
N PRO A 294 19.06 -10.32 -8.10
CA PRO A 294 18.66 -8.97 -7.65
C PRO A 294 18.14 -8.98 -6.21
N PHE A 295 18.28 -7.87 -5.48
CA PHE A 295 17.81 -7.70 -4.10
C PHE A 295 16.64 -6.71 -4.03
N GLY A 296 15.53 -7.11 -3.39
CA GLY A 296 14.31 -6.29 -3.29
C GLY A 296 14.29 -5.39 -2.06
N LEU A 297 14.27 -4.08 -2.28
CA LEU A 297 14.11 -3.09 -1.21
C LEU A 297 12.66 -3.07 -0.73
N HIS A 298 12.44 -3.31 0.56
CA HIS A 298 11.09 -3.42 1.15
C HIS A 298 10.46 -2.04 1.39
N HIS A 299 10.58 -1.14 0.41
CA HIS A 299 10.04 0.21 0.47
C HIS A 299 8.52 0.18 0.65
N LEU A 300 7.80 -0.65 -0.13
CA LEU A 300 6.37 -0.95 0.03
C LEU A 300 5.50 0.30 0.20
N VAL A 301 5.84 1.37 -0.53
CA VAL A 301 5.16 2.66 -0.43
C VAL A 301 4.09 2.82 -1.51
N GLY A 302 2.98 3.46 -1.13
CA GLY A 302 2.05 4.11 -2.07
C GLY A 302 2.12 5.63 -1.93
N GLY A 303 1.13 6.34 -2.48
CA GLY A 303 1.07 7.81 -2.47
C GLY A 303 0.60 8.45 -1.15
N ASN A 304 0.25 7.69 -0.12
CA ASN A 304 -0.36 8.21 1.11
C ASN A 304 0.70 8.73 2.11
N ALA A 305 1.44 9.77 1.73
CA ALA A 305 2.41 10.43 2.60
C ALA A 305 1.76 11.03 3.85
N TYR A 306 0.53 11.57 3.71
CA TYR A 306 -0.28 12.10 4.81
C TYR A 306 -0.40 11.13 6.00
N MET A 307 -0.81 9.88 5.77
CA MET A 307 -0.95 8.93 6.88
C MET A 307 0.40 8.49 7.46
N VAL A 308 1.47 8.43 6.64
CA VAL A 308 2.81 8.12 7.14
C VAL A 308 3.30 9.25 8.06
N GLN A 309 3.07 10.51 7.69
CA GLN A 309 3.36 11.68 8.51
C GLN A 309 2.52 11.69 9.81
N MET A 310 1.23 11.36 9.74
CA MET A 310 0.38 11.24 10.93
C MET A 310 0.88 10.16 11.90
N LEU A 311 1.32 8.99 11.39
CA LEU A 311 1.92 7.94 12.21
C LEU A 311 3.21 8.42 12.88
N LYS A 312 4.04 9.19 12.18
CA LYS A 312 5.26 9.79 12.71
C LYS A 312 4.95 10.77 13.85
N ASP A 313 4.05 11.72 13.62
CA ASP A 313 3.73 12.79 14.60
C ASP A 313 3.05 12.24 15.86
N ASN A 314 2.36 11.11 15.74
CA ASN A 314 1.63 10.46 16.84
C ASN A 314 2.28 9.15 17.30
N ALA A 315 3.57 8.96 17.02
CA ALA A 315 4.28 7.70 17.19
C ALA A 315 4.12 7.08 18.58
N ALA A 316 4.28 7.90 19.64
CA ALA A 316 4.18 7.45 21.02
C ALA A 316 2.75 7.01 21.39
N ALA A 317 1.73 7.77 20.96
CA ALA A 317 0.33 7.48 21.26
C ALA A 317 -0.16 6.21 20.53
N LEU A 318 0.32 6.01 19.30
CA LEU A 318 -0.04 4.86 18.47
C LEU A 318 0.84 3.62 18.75
N GLY A 319 1.93 3.78 19.49
CA GLY A 319 2.86 2.69 19.81
C GLY A 319 3.61 2.15 18.59
N VAL A 320 3.88 2.99 17.60
CA VAL A 320 4.67 2.63 16.39
C VAL A 320 6.13 2.42 16.78
N LYS A 321 6.85 1.62 15.99
CA LYS A 321 8.22 1.16 16.29
C LYS A 321 9.28 1.66 15.32
N ALA A 322 8.94 2.58 14.42
CA ALA A 322 9.88 3.21 13.52
C ALA A 322 10.41 4.52 14.11
N THR A 323 11.62 4.89 13.72
CA THR A 323 12.25 6.18 14.06
C THR A 323 11.82 7.28 13.09
N ASP A 324 12.00 8.53 13.48
CA ASP A 324 11.72 9.69 12.62
C ASP A 324 12.45 9.60 11.27
N VAL A 325 13.73 9.20 11.27
CA VAL A 325 14.54 9.06 10.04
C VAL A 325 13.96 8.00 9.10
N GLN A 326 13.44 6.90 9.65
CA GLN A 326 12.80 5.85 8.85
C GLN A 326 11.48 6.36 8.25
N PHE A 327 10.65 7.05 9.03
CA PHE A 327 9.45 7.70 8.51
C PHE A 327 9.77 8.75 7.44
N ASP A 328 10.78 9.61 7.65
CA ASP A 328 11.22 10.60 6.67
C ASP A 328 11.60 9.95 5.34
N SER A 329 12.31 8.83 5.39
CA SER A 329 12.65 8.06 4.18
C SER A 329 11.42 7.50 3.47
N THR A 330 10.43 6.99 4.22
CA THR A 330 9.18 6.48 3.67
C THR A 330 8.35 7.59 3.05
N ILE A 331 8.25 8.75 3.70
CA ILE A 331 7.53 9.93 3.19
C ILE A 331 8.14 10.40 1.88
N VAL A 332 9.47 10.54 1.82
CA VAL A 332 10.18 10.91 0.57
C VAL A 332 9.90 9.91 -0.54
N ARG A 333 9.92 8.60 -0.25
CA ARG A 333 9.60 7.55 -1.24
C ARG A 333 8.14 7.62 -1.68
N SER A 334 7.20 7.87 -0.77
CA SER A 334 5.76 8.06 -1.06
C SER A 334 5.49 9.25 -1.96
N LEU A 335 6.11 10.41 -1.70
CA LEU A 335 6.01 11.59 -2.56
C LEU A 335 6.65 11.33 -3.93
N ALA A 336 7.80 10.67 -3.98
CA ALA A 336 8.50 10.38 -5.23
C ALA A 336 7.76 9.38 -6.13
N ILE A 337 7.03 8.39 -5.58
CA ILE A 337 6.20 7.51 -6.40
C ILE A 337 4.94 8.23 -6.89
N LEU A 338 4.34 9.07 -6.03
CA LEU A 338 3.18 9.88 -6.39
C LEU A 338 3.50 10.84 -7.55
N GLN A 339 4.63 11.53 -7.49
CA GLN A 339 5.09 12.48 -8.53
C GLN A 339 5.45 11.84 -9.88
N ARG A 340 5.42 10.51 -9.97
CA ARG A 340 5.63 9.75 -11.21
C ARG A 340 4.39 8.99 -11.66
N SER A 341 3.25 9.18 -10.98
CA SER A 341 2.04 8.40 -11.20
C SER A 341 1.14 8.96 -12.32
N VAL A 342 1.21 10.26 -12.59
CA VAL A 342 0.42 10.91 -13.64
C VAL A 342 1.32 11.87 -14.41
N GLU A 343 1.21 11.83 -15.73
CA GLU A 343 1.72 12.87 -16.63
C GLU A 343 0.58 13.82 -16.97
N VAL A 344 0.85 15.13 -16.99
CA VAL A 344 -0.13 16.15 -17.34
C VAL A 344 0.43 17.04 -18.43
N ASP A 345 -0.35 17.26 -19.49
CA ASP A 345 -0.05 18.26 -20.52
C ASP A 345 -1.18 19.28 -20.59
N LEU A 346 -0.80 20.54 -20.67
CA LEU A 346 -1.71 21.66 -20.87
C LEU A 346 -1.44 22.27 -22.26
N VAL A 347 -2.48 22.33 -23.09
CA VAL A 347 -2.41 22.98 -24.40
C VAL A 347 -3.54 23.98 -24.59
N GLU A 348 -3.22 25.12 -25.19
CA GLU A 348 -4.24 26.06 -25.68
C GLU A 348 -4.69 25.60 -27.07
N THR A 349 -5.98 25.32 -27.21
CA THR A 349 -6.57 24.83 -28.47
C THR A 349 -7.16 25.95 -29.31
N GLY A 350 -7.43 27.11 -28.70
CA GLY A 350 -7.81 28.30 -29.44
C GLY A 350 -8.31 29.41 -28.54
N ARG A 351 -8.24 30.64 -29.04
CA ARG A 351 -8.70 31.82 -28.36
C ARG A 351 -9.41 32.75 -29.33
N ASP A 352 -10.57 33.22 -28.92
CA ASP A 352 -11.31 34.28 -29.58
C ASP A 352 -11.50 35.47 -28.63
N ALA A 353 -12.35 36.43 -29.00
CA ALA A 353 -12.57 37.65 -28.24
C ALA A 353 -13.20 37.39 -26.86
N ASP A 354 -13.97 36.30 -26.71
CA ASP A 354 -14.79 36.04 -25.53
C ASP A 354 -14.33 34.81 -24.76
N THR A 355 -13.65 33.85 -25.40
CA THR A 355 -13.29 32.56 -24.80
C THR A 355 -11.86 32.14 -25.13
N ALA A 356 -11.12 31.71 -24.11
CA ALA A 356 -9.88 30.93 -24.28
C ALA A 356 -10.18 29.44 -24.03
N ARG A 357 -9.68 28.57 -24.89
CA ARG A 357 -9.92 27.12 -24.87
C ARG A 357 -8.64 26.38 -24.59
N PHE A 358 -8.69 25.48 -23.62
CA PHE A 358 -7.57 24.65 -23.22
C PHE A 358 -7.98 23.19 -23.17
N GLN A 359 -7.00 22.31 -23.38
CA GLN A 359 -7.11 20.89 -23.08
C GLN A 359 -6.08 20.54 -22.01
N VAL A 360 -6.53 19.83 -20.99
CA VAL A 360 -5.68 19.21 -19.96
C VAL A 360 -5.71 17.72 -20.21
N ARG A 361 -4.62 17.17 -20.76
CA ARG A 361 -4.44 15.73 -20.93
C ARG A 361 -3.81 15.16 -19.66
N LEU A 362 -4.39 14.09 -19.15
CA LEU A 362 -3.92 13.36 -17.98
C LEU A 362 -3.63 11.93 -18.41
N LEU A 363 -2.42 11.43 -18.15
CA LEU A 363 -2.03 10.07 -18.50
C LEU A 363 -1.54 9.32 -17.27
N ASN A 364 -2.18 8.20 -16.96
CA ASN A 364 -1.79 7.36 -15.85
C ASN A 364 -0.53 6.55 -16.19
N GLN A 365 0.47 6.65 -15.33
CA GLN A 365 1.74 5.92 -15.43
C GLN A 365 1.78 4.70 -14.51
N ALA A 366 0.76 4.52 -13.67
CA ALA A 366 0.62 3.34 -12.83
C ALA A 366 0.04 2.17 -13.61
N GLY A 367 0.39 0.96 -13.20
CA GLY A 367 -0.17 -0.27 -13.78
C GLY A 367 -1.56 -0.61 -13.30
N HIS A 368 -2.23 0.23 -12.51
CA HIS A 368 -3.58 0.06 -11.97
C HIS A 368 -4.29 1.43 -12.01
N LYS A 369 -5.54 1.56 -11.54
CA LYS A 369 -6.21 2.86 -11.56
C LYS A 369 -5.44 3.90 -10.72
N PHE A 370 -5.58 5.19 -11.02
CA PHE A 370 -5.05 6.27 -10.20
C PHE A 370 -6.17 7.23 -9.77
N PRO A 371 -6.39 7.42 -8.45
CA PRO A 371 -5.79 6.68 -7.34
C PRO A 371 -6.49 5.32 -7.07
N SER A 372 -5.74 4.21 -7.02
CA SER A 372 -6.30 2.89 -6.64
C SER A 372 -6.43 2.72 -5.12
N GLY A 373 -7.06 1.62 -4.70
CA GLY A 373 -7.21 1.18 -3.32
C GLY A 373 -8.45 1.73 -2.65
N TYR A 374 -8.32 2.09 -1.38
CA TYR A 374 -9.43 2.49 -0.51
C TYR A 374 -10.29 3.64 -1.10
N PRO A 375 -11.63 3.59 -1.06
CA PRO A 375 -12.47 4.56 -1.79
C PRO A 375 -12.34 6.03 -1.37
N SER A 376 -11.75 6.34 -0.21
CA SER A 376 -11.54 7.73 0.21
C SER A 376 -10.52 8.50 -0.64
N ARG A 377 -9.72 7.82 -1.47
CA ARG A 377 -8.64 8.46 -2.22
C ARG A 377 -9.22 9.23 -3.41
N ARG A 378 -8.79 10.49 -3.59
CA ARG A 378 -9.15 11.29 -4.76
C ARG A 378 -7.95 12.04 -5.35
N ALA A 379 -7.99 12.26 -6.66
CA ALA A 379 -7.11 13.21 -7.35
C ALA A 379 -7.94 14.39 -7.89
N ILE A 380 -7.40 15.60 -7.78
CA ILE A 380 -8.08 16.87 -8.05
C ILE A 380 -7.30 17.61 -9.14
N VAL A 381 -7.99 18.14 -10.15
CA VAL A 381 -7.38 19.02 -11.16
C VAL A 381 -7.66 20.46 -10.76
N GLU A 382 -6.63 21.16 -10.29
CA GLU A 382 -6.67 22.60 -10.08
C GLU A 382 -6.20 23.29 -11.37
N PHE A 383 -7.11 23.97 -12.05
CA PHE A 383 -6.81 24.78 -13.23
C PHE A 383 -6.92 26.26 -12.91
N SER A 384 -5.96 27.06 -13.35
CA SER A 384 -5.99 28.52 -13.19
C SER A 384 -5.57 29.23 -14.47
N LEU A 385 -6.27 30.31 -14.79
CA LEU A 385 -5.92 31.25 -15.85
C LEU A 385 -5.65 32.61 -15.21
N LEU A 386 -4.45 33.11 -15.40
CA LEU A 386 -4.00 34.41 -14.91
C LEU A 386 -3.79 35.38 -16.08
N ASP A 387 -3.89 36.67 -15.79
CA ASP A 387 -3.53 37.74 -16.71
C ASP A 387 -2.02 38.04 -16.71
N ASP A 388 -1.60 39.05 -17.47
CA ASP A 388 -0.20 39.49 -17.58
C ASP A 388 0.38 40.16 -16.32
N GLN A 389 -0.46 40.49 -15.35
CA GLN A 389 -0.10 41.07 -14.05
C GLN A 389 -0.11 40.03 -12.93
N GLY A 390 -0.63 38.83 -13.21
CA GLY A 390 -0.79 37.73 -12.27
C GLY A 390 -2.15 37.71 -11.57
N ASP A 391 -3.11 38.53 -12.00
CA ASP A 391 -4.47 38.53 -11.47
C ASP A 391 -5.26 37.33 -12.03
N THR A 392 -6.15 36.77 -11.21
CA THR A 392 -6.92 35.58 -11.58
C THR A 392 -8.08 35.94 -12.50
N LEU A 393 -8.09 35.37 -13.71
CA LEU A 393 -9.21 35.43 -14.65
C LEU A 393 -10.18 34.26 -14.44
N PHE A 394 -9.65 33.09 -14.12
CA PHE A 394 -10.43 31.87 -13.88
C PHE A 394 -9.68 30.93 -12.95
N VAL A 395 -10.41 30.22 -12.09
CA VAL A 395 -9.89 29.12 -11.29
C VAL A 395 -10.98 28.08 -11.08
N SER A 396 -10.63 26.80 -11.16
CA SER A 396 -11.50 25.65 -10.88
C SER A 396 -10.69 24.59 -10.13
N GLY A 397 -11.34 23.85 -9.24
CA GLY A 397 -10.70 22.76 -8.47
C GLY A 397 -9.71 23.22 -7.40
N ARG A 398 -9.77 24.49 -6.99
CA ARG A 398 -8.95 25.01 -5.89
C ARG A 398 -9.31 24.33 -4.57
N VAL A 399 -8.31 24.04 -3.76
CA VAL A 399 -8.51 23.53 -2.39
C VAL A 399 -8.51 24.70 -1.40
N ASN A 400 -9.53 24.79 -0.55
CA ASN A 400 -9.71 25.86 0.42
C ASN A 400 -8.94 25.61 1.75
N GLU A 401 -9.04 26.55 2.69
CA GLU A 401 -8.38 26.47 4.00
C GLU A 401 -8.87 25.30 4.88
N ALA A 402 -10.05 24.74 4.60
CA ALA A 402 -10.58 23.55 5.25
C ALA A 402 -10.16 22.25 4.54
N TYR A 403 -9.25 22.34 3.57
CA TYR A 403 -8.77 21.23 2.74
C TYR A 403 -9.86 20.56 1.88
N GLU A 404 -10.96 21.28 1.59
CA GLU A 404 -12.02 20.81 0.69
C GLU A 404 -11.93 21.51 -0.66
N VAL A 405 -12.42 20.86 -1.72
CA VAL A 405 -12.40 21.42 -3.07
C VAL A 405 -13.52 22.45 -3.22
N GLU A 406 -13.18 23.65 -3.68
CA GLU A 406 -14.14 24.69 -4.05
C GLU A 406 -14.98 24.22 -5.25
N GLY A 407 -16.30 24.37 -5.16
CA GLY A 407 -17.22 23.91 -6.20
C GLY A 407 -17.63 22.44 -6.10
N HIS A 408 -17.13 21.69 -5.12
CA HIS A 408 -17.50 20.29 -4.92
C HIS A 408 -19.02 20.13 -4.71
N ASP A 409 -19.69 19.40 -5.61
CA ASP A 409 -21.14 19.20 -5.60
C ASP A 409 -21.57 18.40 -4.35
N PRO A 410 -22.42 18.96 -3.48
CA PRO A 410 -22.79 18.36 -2.20
C PRO A 410 -23.63 17.08 -2.29
N ASP A 411 -24.18 16.75 -3.46
CA ASP A 411 -24.88 15.50 -3.70
C ASP A 411 -23.93 14.48 -4.34
N LEU A 412 -23.41 14.77 -5.53
CA LEU A 412 -22.48 13.90 -6.27
C LEU A 412 -21.69 14.71 -7.29
N GLU A 413 -20.36 14.82 -7.14
CA GLU A 413 -19.50 15.48 -8.13
C GLU A 413 -19.49 14.66 -9.43
N PRO A 414 -19.98 15.18 -10.56
CA PRO A 414 -19.91 14.46 -11.82
C PRO A 414 -18.46 14.38 -12.34
N HIS A 415 -18.27 13.58 -13.38
CA HIS A 415 -17.09 13.70 -14.23
C HIS A 415 -17.38 14.75 -15.31
N HIS A 416 -16.45 15.68 -15.52
CA HIS A 416 -16.58 16.75 -16.51
C HIS A 416 -15.65 16.50 -17.69
N GLN A 417 -16.25 16.28 -18.87
CA GLN A 417 -15.53 16.42 -20.14
C GLN A 417 -15.18 17.88 -20.43
N LEU A 418 -16.10 18.80 -20.09
CA LEU A 418 -16.01 20.23 -20.37
C LEU A 418 -16.31 21.06 -19.12
N ILE A 419 -15.35 21.92 -18.75
CA ILE A 419 -15.47 22.90 -17.69
C ILE A 419 -15.59 24.31 -18.29
N THR A 420 -16.65 25.01 -17.90
CA THR A 420 -16.98 26.38 -18.37
C THR A 420 -17.22 27.36 -17.22
N ASP A 421 -17.44 26.85 -16.01
CA ASP A 421 -17.76 27.63 -14.81
C ASP A 421 -16.71 27.34 -13.71
N PRO A 422 -16.20 28.37 -13.01
CA PRO A 422 -15.31 28.19 -11.85
C PRO A 422 -15.84 27.25 -10.76
N ALA A 423 -17.16 27.09 -10.65
CA ALA A 423 -17.81 26.21 -9.68
C ALA A 423 -17.80 24.72 -10.06
N GLN A 424 -17.36 24.35 -11.28
CA GLN A 424 -17.21 22.95 -11.68
C GLN A 424 -15.80 22.47 -11.30
N ALA A 425 -15.68 21.33 -10.63
CA ALA A 425 -14.39 20.77 -10.23
C ALA A 425 -14.17 19.36 -10.82
N GLN A 426 -13.04 19.14 -11.49
CA GLN A 426 -12.69 17.77 -11.91
C GLN A 426 -12.03 17.01 -10.77
N ILE A 427 -12.74 15.99 -10.26
CA ILE A 427 -12.27 15.09 -9.21
C ILE A 427 -12.31 13.64 -9.72
N TYR A 428 -11.18 12.96 -9.68
CA TYR A 428 -11.00 11.54 -10.00
C TYR A 428 -11.09 10.71 -8.73
N GLU A 429 -12.17 9.95 -8.57
CA GLU A 429 -12.51 9.24 -7.33
C GLU A 429 -13.50 8.08 -7.57
N LEU A 430 -13.65 7.24 -6.55
CA LEU A 430 -14.72 6.25 -6.46
C LEU A 430 -15.78 6.78 -5.48
N VAL A 431 -17.02 6.96 -5.95
CA VAL A 431 -18.18 7.30 -5.12
C VAL A 431 -19.12 6.10 -5.05
N MET A 432 -19.32 5.58 -3.84
CA MET A 432 -20.15 4.42 -3.58
C MET A 432 -21.62 4.84 -3.38
N GLY A 433 -22.54 4.04 -3.91
CA GLY A 433 -23.98 4.15 -3.69
C GLY A 433 -24.49 3.05 -2.77
N ASP A 434 -25.44 3.39 -1.91
CA ASP A 434 -26.18 2.43 -1.09
C ASP A 434 -27.26 1.69 -1.91
N VAL A 435 -28.02 0.81 -1.25
CA VAL A 435 -29.14 0.06 -1.84
C VAL A 435 -30.27 0.94 -2.42
N ASN A 436 -30.31 2.24 -2.09
CA ASN A 436 -31.28 3.21 -2.59
C ASN A 436 -30.68 4.13 -3.68
N GLY A 437 -29.40 3.98 -4.01
CA GLY A 437 -28.68 4.85 -4.93
C GLY A 437 -28.22 6.18 -4.33
N ASN A 438 -28.20 6.32 -2.99
CA ASN A 438 -27.64 7.50 -2.32
C ASN A 438 -26.15 7.31 -2.08
N VAL A 439 -25.37 8.39 -2.11
CA VAL A 439 -23.95 8.35 -1.73
C VAL A 439 -23.80 7.83 -0.30
N THR A 440 -22.87 6.90 -0.10
CA THR A 440 -22.51 6.35 1.21
C THR A 440 -21.01 6.31 1.38
N THR A 441 -20.52 6.58 2.59
CA THR A 441 -19.13 6.28 2.98
C THR A 441 -19.04 5.02 3.83
N VAL A 442 -20.16 4.49 4.31
CA VAL A 442 -20.26 3.20 5.01
C VAL A 442 -20.00 2.07 4.03
N LEU A 443 -18.95 1.29 4.28
CA LEU A 443 -18.44 0.28 3.34
C LEU A 443 -19.42 -0.88 3.19
N GLU A 444 -19.99 -1.36 4.31
CA GLU A 444 -20.92 -2.50 4.29
C GLU A 444 -22.24 -2.17 3.56
N ARG A 445 -22.61 -0.89 3.50
CA ARG A 445 -23.80 -0.40 2.78
C ARG A 445 -23.58 -0.23 1.29
N ALA A 446 -22.32 -0.24 0.82
CA ALA A 446 -22.03 -0.04 -0.58
C ALA A 446 -22.62 -1.16 -1.43
N LYS A 447 -23.26 -0.79 -2.54
CA LYS A 447 -23.91 -1.71 -3.47
C LYS A 447 -23.41 -1.53 -4.90
N ASP A 448 -23.44 -0.30 -5.39
CA ASP A 448 -23.09 0.04 -6.77
C ASP A 448 -22.17 1.26 -6.79
N PRO A 449 -21.18 1.33 -7.70
CA PRO A 449 -20.43 2.57 -7.90
C PRO A 449 -21.33 3.59 -8.60
N LEU A 450 -21.60 4.73 -7.96
CA LEU A 450 -22.31 5.86 -8.60
C LEU A 450 -21.40 6.60 -9.57
N LYS A 451 -20.11 6.63 -9.25
CA LYS A 451 -19.03 7.18 -10.06
C LYS A 451 -17.76 6.40 -9.78
N ASP A 452 -17.05 6.02 -10.84
CA ASP A 452 -15.67 5.57 -10.77
C ASP A 452 -15.00 6.06 -12.06
N ASN A 453 -14.52 7.30 -11.99
CA ASN A 453 -13.81 7.95 -13.08
C ASN A 453 -12.29 7.96 -12.86
N ARG A 454 -11.77 7.19 -11.89
CA ARG A 454 -10.32 7.14 -11.59
C ARG A 454 -9.55 6.75 -12.86
N LEU A 455 -8.45 7.44 -13.14
CA LEU A 455 -7.67 7.23 -14.38
C LEU A 455 -7.27 5.76 -14.49
N VAL A 456 -7.59 5.11 -15.61
CA VAL A 456 -7.29 3.67 -15.82
C VAL A 456 -5.86 3.46 -16.30
N PRO A 457 -5.25 2.27 -16.14
CA PRO A 457 -3.90 2.03 -16.64
C PRO A 457 -3.87 1.88 -18.16
N ALA A 458 -2.69 2.06 -18.76
CA ALA A 458 -2.49 1.76 -20.18
C ALA A 458 -2.91 0.31 -20.51
N GLY A 459 -3.63 0.14 -21.62
CA GLY A 459 -4.19 -1.14 -22.08
C GLY A 459 -5.47 -1.58 -21.40
N PHE A 460 -6.05 -0.76 -20.52
CA PHE A 460 -7.32 -1.07 -19.88
C PHE A 460 -8.43 -1.21 -20.93
N SER A 461 -9.19 -2.31 -20.85
CA SER A 461 -10.32 -2.54 -21.76
C SER A 461 -11.60 -2.92 -21.01
N THR A 462 -12.72 -2.39 -21.48
CA THR A 462 -14.08 -2.74 -21.06
C THR A 462 -14.47 -4.17 -21.44
N THR A 463 -13.70 -4.82 -22.33
CA THR A 463 -13.92 -6.22 -22.75
C THR A 463 -13.04 -7.22 -22.01
N HIS A 464 -12.15 -6.75 -21.13
CA HIS A 464 -11.26 -7.61 -20.36
C HIS A 464 -12.03 -8.46 -19.34
N TYR A 465 -11.54 -9.67 -19.05
CA TYR A 465 -12.25 -10.62 -18.17
C TYR A 465 -12.37 -10.17 -16.71
N THR A 466 -11.61 -9.16 -16.29
CA THR A 466 -11.71 -8.53 -14.95
C THR A 466 -12.48 -7.21 -14.96
N TYR A 467 -13.09 -6.82 -16.08
CA TYR A 467 -13.86 -5.57 -16.16
C TYR A 467 -15.02 -5.55 -15.18
N ASP A 468 -15.62 -6.71 -14.89
CA ASP A 468 -16.69 -6.87 -13.91
C ASP A 468 -16.36 -6.34 -12.51
N THR A 469 -15.08 -6.38 -12.12
CA THR A 469 -14.55 -5.88 -10.83
C THR A 469 -13.79 -4.55 -10.95
N THR A 470 -13.64 -4.00 -12.14
CA THR A 470 -12.84 -2.79 -12.39
C THR A 470 -13.59 -1.71 -13.17
N ARG A 471 -14.91 -1.81 -13.19
CA ARG A 471 -15.83 -1.00 -14.01
C ARG A 471 -15.50 0.49 -13.95
N ILE A 472 -15.67 1.15 -15.09
CA ILE A 472 -15.83 2.61 -15.14
C ILE A 472 -17.31 2.87 -14.83
N ALA A 473 -17.61 3.91 -14.04
CA ALA A 473 -18.98 4.23 -13.65
C ALA A 473 -19.24 5.74 -13.69
N GLY A 474 -20.50 6.10 -13.97
CA GLY A 474 -20.93 7.48 -14.12
C GLY A 474 -20.60 8.04 -15.51
N ALA A 475 -20.48 9.36 -15.63
CA ALA A 475 -20.35 10.04 -16.93
C ALA A 475 -19.09 9.65 -17.73
N ALA A 476 -18.02 9.22 -17.05
CA ALA A 476 -16.77 8.78 -17.69
C ALA A 476 -16.95 7.52 -18.57
N GLU A 477 -17.97 6.69 -18.34
CA GLU A 477 -18.21 5.48 -19.15
C GLU A 477 -18.53 5.83 -20.62
N THR A 478 -19.13 7.00 -20.84
CA THR A 478 -19.55 7.47 -22.16
C THR A 478 -18.72 8.64 -22.68
N ASP A 479 -17.67 9.03 -21.97
CA ASP A 479 -16.80 10.12 -22.37
C ASP A 479 -15.85 9.63 -23.48
N PRO A 480 -15.88 10.23 -24.68
CA PRO A 480 -14.99 9.84 -25.78
C PRO A 480 -13.52 10.20 -25.56
N ASP A 481 -13.20 11.05 -24.58
CA ASP A 481 -11.83 11.44 -24.22
C ASP A 481 -11.26 10.57 -23.08
N PHE A 482 -12.10 9.81 -22.37
CA PHE A 482 -11.67 8.94 -21.27
C PHE A 482 -11.26 7.55 -21.77
N ASN A 483 -10.04 7.14 -21.47
CA ASN A 483 -9.44 5.87 -21.90
C ASN A 483 -9.42 5.67 -23.43
N HIS A 484 -9.37 6.75 -24.22
CA HIS A 484 -9.32 6.68 -25.68
C HIS A 484 -8.24 7.59 -26.24
N ASP A 485 -7.50 7.10 -27.23
CA ASP A 485 -6.53 7.91 -27.96
C ASP A 485 -7.21 8.92 -28.91
N ALA A 486 -6.40 9.76 -29.56
CA ALA A 486 -6.89 10.78 -30.51
C ALA A 486 -7.62 10.20 -31.75
N PHE A 487 -7.55 8.88 -31.98
CA PHE A 487 -8.28 8.18 -33.04
C PHE A 487 -9.54 7.46 -32.51
N GLY A 488 -9.85 7.59 -31.22
CA GLY A 488 -10.96 6.91 -30.56
C GLY A 488 -10.68 5.43 -30.28
N VAL A 489 -9.42 5.03 -30.16
CA VAL A 489 -9.03 3.65 -29.79
C VAL A 489 -8.93 3.54 -28.27
N GLU A 490 -9.69 2.60 -27.70
CA GLU A 490 -9.69 2.31 -26.25
C GLU A 490 -8.29 1.85 -25.76
N GLY A 491 -7.95 2.23 -24.53
CA GLY A 491 -6.83 1.67 -23.77
C GLY A 491 -5.59 2.55 -23.70
N ASP A 492 -5.73 3.86 -23.94
CA ASP A 492 -4.61 4.79 -23.79
C ASP A 492 -4.24 5.04 -22.30
N GLY A 493 -5.15 4.76 -21.36
CA GLY A 493 -4.93 4.97 -19.93
C GLY A 493 -5.05 6.43 -19.48
N GLY A 494 -5.69 7.29 -20.28
CA GLY A 494 -5.74 8.73 -20.07
C GLY A 494 -7.15 9.31 -20.00
N ASP A 495 -7.19 10.64 -19.87
CA ASP A 495 -8.39 11.47 -19.97
C ASP A 495 -8.00 12.87 -20.51
N ILE A 496 -8.92 13.54 -21.21
CA ILE A 496 -8.74 14.93 -21.66
C ILE A 496 -9.91 15.77 -21.16
N VAL A 497 -9.60 16.70 -20.26
CA VAL A 497 -10.57 17.68 -19.76
C VAL A 497 -10.45 18.98 -20.56
N HIS A 498 -11.54 19.42 -21.15
CA HIS A 498 -11.60 20.66 -21.92
C HIS A 498 -12.03 21.82 -21.03
N TYR A 499 -11.33 22.95 -21.13
CA TYR A 499 -11.68 24.18 -20.42
C TYR A 499 -12.06 25.26 -21.42
N HIS A 500 -13.25 25.81 -21.30
CA HIS A 500 -13.71 26.98 -22.06
C HIS A 500 -13.87 28.16 -21.10
N VAL A 501 -12.82 28.98 -21.02
CA VAL A 501 -12.72 30.05 -20.03
C VAL A 501 -13.26 31.36 -20.62
N PRO A 502 -14.31 31.96 -20.04
CA PRO A 502 -14.78 33.28 -20.45
C PRO A 502 -13.75 34.35 -20.10
N LEU A 503 -13.31 35.12 -21.10
CA LEU A 503 -12.31 36.19 -20.94
C LEU A 503 -12.91 37.52 -20.51
N ASN A 504 -14.25 37.68 -20.59
CA ASN A 504 -14.96 38.90 -20.21
C ASN A 504 -14.35 40.18 -20.84
N GLY A 505 -13.91 40.09 -22.09
CA GLY A 505 -13.28 41.18 -22.83
C GLY A 505 -11.76 41.34 -22.63
N TYR A 506 -11.11 40.46 -21.86
CA TYR A 506 -9.65 40.49 -21.66
C TYR A 506 -8.89 39.99 -22.91
N ALA A 507 -8.13 40.89 -23.54
CA ALA A 507 -7.33 40.61 -24.74
C ALA A 507 -5.82 40.52 -24.51
N GLY A 508 -5.36 40.69 -23.26
CA GLY A 508 -3.94 40.67 -22.90
C GLY A 508 -3.32 39.26 -22.91
N ALA A 509 -2.08 39.14 -22.45
CA ALA A 509 -1.40 37.85 -22.39
C ALA A 509 -2.02 36.96 -21.30
N LEU A 510 -2.02 35.64 -21.50
CA LEU A 510 -2.56 34.68 -20.56
C LEU A 510 -1.44 33.79 -20.00
N GLN A 511 -1.55 33.46 -18.73
CA GLN A 511 -0.77 32.41 -18.11
C GLN A 511 -1.71 31.34 -17.57
N ALA A 512 -1.77 30.19 -18.26
CA ALA A 512 -2.55 29.05 -17.81
C ALA A 512 -1.65 28.09 -17.03
N ARG A 513 -2.18 27.54 -15.93
CA ARG A 513 -1.48 26.57 -15.08
C ARG A 513 -2.45 25.46 -14.69
N VAL A 514 -1.96 24.24 -14.68
CA VAL A 514 -2.67 23.07 -14.16
C VAL A 514 -1.83 22.39 -13.09
N ARG A 515 -2.48 21.96 -12.01
CA ARG A 515 -1.89 21.12 -10.95
C ARG A 515 -2.81 19.94 -10.69
N VAL A 516 -2.24 18.75 -10.67
CA VAL A 516 -2.92 17.53 -10.22
C VAL A 516 -2.53 17.30 -8.77
N LEU A 517 -3.50 17.26 -7.88
CA LEU A 517 -3.32 17.11 -6.44
C LEU A 517 -3.89 15.78 -5.98
N PHE A 518 -3.26 15.13 -5.01
CA PHE A 518 -3.75 13.89 -4.42
C PHE A 518 -4.15 14.12 -2.97
N GLN A 519 -5.36 13.68 -2.61
CA GLN A 519 -5.85 13.77 -1.24
C GLN A 519 -6.32 12.39 -0.76
N PRO A 520 -5.62 11.80 0.22
CA PRO A 520 -5.96 10.47 0.72
C PRO A 520 -7.10 10.48 1.75
N VAL A 521 -7.26 11.55 2.52
CA VAL A 521 -8.23 11.62 3.64
C VAL A 521 -9.08 12.90 3.49
N PRO A 522 -10.03 12.94 2.53
CA PRO A 522 -10.86 14.12 2.28
C PRO A 522 -11.75 14.48 3.48
N PRO A 523 -11.95 15.78 3.79
CA PRO A 523 -12.84 16.20 4.87
C PRO A 523 -14.25 15.61 4.74
N ARG A 524 -14.89 15.74 3.56
CA ARG A 524 -16.25 15.22 3.32
C ARG A 524 -16.38 13.71 3.52
N TRP A 525 -15.38 12.92 3.12
CA TRP A 525 -15.40 11.47 3.31
C TRP A 525 -15.49 11.10 4.80
N ASN A 526 -14.82 11.86 5.66
CA ASN A 526 -14.77 11.57 7.08
C ASN A 526 -15.96 12.15 7.87
N GLN A 527 -16.78 13.00 7.26
CA GLN A 527 -17.82 13.74 7.95
C GLN A 527 -18.82 12.81 8.65
N GLU A 528 -19.35 11.80 7.94
CA GLU A 528 -20.29 10.82 8.53
C GLU A 528 -19.68 10.10 9.74
N MET A 529 -18.41 9.71 9.64
CA MET A 529 -17.67 9.09 10.74
C MET A 529 -17.48 10.05 11.92
N PHE A 530 -17.14 11.32 11.66
CA PHE A 530 -16.94 12.33 12.70
C PHE A 530 -18.25 12.87 13.29
N ASP A 531 -19.40 12.62 12.68
CA ASP A 531 -20.69 12.90 13.31
C ASP A 531 -21.05 11.85 14.39
N SER A 532 -20.32 10.73 14.43
CA SER A 532 -20.40 9.72 15.48
C SER A 532 -19.45 9.99 16.65
N THR A 533 -19.73 9.36 17.80
CA THR A 533 -18.85 9.40 19.00
C THR A 533 -18.26 8.01 19.24
N GLY A 534 -16.94 7.94 19.37
CA GLY A 534 -16.19 6.70 19.58
C GLY A 534 -14.76 7.00 19.99
N VAL A 535 -14.14 6.14 20.79
CA VAL A 535 -12.82 6.44 21.37
C VAL A 535 -11.75 6.55 20.28
N ARG A 536 -11.83 5.70 19.25
CA ARG A 536 -10.88 5.69 18.14
C ARG A 536 -11.26 6.75 17.10
N ILE A 537 -12.56 6.98 16.88
CA ILE A 537 -13.06 8.07 16.03
C ILE A 537 -12.59 9.44 16.54
N ASP A 538 -12.80 9.73 17.82
CA ASP A 538 -12.42 11.02 18.41
C ASP A 538 -10.90 11.18 18.48
N ALA A 539 -10.17 10.10 18.74
CA ALA A 539 -8.70 10.12 18.68
C ALA A 539 -8.20 10.44 17.27
N PHE A 540 -8.76 9.82 16.22
CA PHE A 540 -8.39 10.10 14.84
C PHE A 540 -8.76 11.52 14.42
N ARG A 541 -9.96 12.01 14.80
CA ARG A 541 -10.37 13.39 14.55
C ARG A 541 -9.37 14.40 15.12
N ASN A 542 -8.94 14.22 16.36
CA ASN A 542 -7.93 15.10 16.97
C ASN A 542 -6.60 15.07 16.21
N MET A 543 -6.20 13.92 15.66
CA MET A 543 -5.00 13.80 14.84
C MET A 543 -5.17 14.51 13.48
N VAL A 544 -6.35 14.42 12.87
CA VAL A 544 -6.69 15.14 11.62
C VAL A 544 -6.69 16.64 11.85
N ASP A 545 -7.33 17.13 12.92
CA ASP A 545 -7.40 18.55 13.26
C ASP A 545 -6.02 19.17 13.54
N ALA A 546 -5.05 18.35 13.97
CA ALA A 546 -3.67 18.76 14.23
C ALA A 546 -2.72 18.60 13.03
N ALA A 547 -3.14 17.85 11.99
CA ALA A 547 -2.30 17.54 10.84
C ALA A 547 -2.37 18.61 9.75
N ASP A 548 -1.32 18.71 8.95
CA ASP A 548 -1.38 19.45 7.70
C ASP A 548 -2.16 18.62 6.66
N GLY A 549 -3.37 19.09 6.32
CA GLY A 549 -4.25 18.44 5.35
C GLY A 549 -4.00 18.84 3.90
N THR A 550 -2.93 19.60 3.62
CA THR A 550 -2.60 20.07 2.26
C THR A 550 -2.43 18.89 1.31
N PRO A 551 -3.20 18.82 0.20
CA PRO A 551 -3.04 17.75 -0.78
C PRO A 551 -1.66 17.74 -1.43
N ASP A 552 -1.14 16.53 -1.67
CA ASP A 552 0.18 16.33 -2.25
C ASP A 552 0.18 16.62 -3.75
N LEU A 553 1.18 17.35 -4.24
CA LEU A 553 1.33 17.61 -5.68
C LEU A 553 1.75 16.33 -6.42
N VAL A 554 0.96 15.92 -7.40
CA VAL A 554 1.22 14.78 -8.29
C VAL A 554 1.97 15.25 -9.53
N ALA A 555 1.40 16.20 -10.27
CA ALA A 555 1.97 16.70 -11.51
C ALA A 555 1.50 18.14 -11.75
N GLN A 556 2.21 18.87 -12.60
CA GLN A 556 1.81 20.22 -13.00
C GLN A 556 2.36 20.56 -14.38
N ASP A 557 1.65 21.42 -15.08
CA ASP A 557 2.11 22.04 -16.32
C ASP A 557 1.64 23.50 -16.39
N SER A 558 2.29 24.30 -17.22
CA SER A 558 1.92 25.69 -17.43
C SER A 558 2.30 26.16 -18.84
N LEU A 559 1.47 27.03 -19.39
CA LEU A 559 1.76 27.69 -20.66
C LEU A 559 1.54 29.19 -20.58
N PHE A 560 2.21 29.90 -21.49
CA PHE A 560 2.03 31.32 -21.70
C PHE A 560 1.51 31.57 -23.11
N SER A 561 0.46 32.38 -23.22
CA SER A 561 -0.14 32.80 -24.48
C SER A 561 -0.01 34.30 -24.63
N GLY A 562 0.43 34.75 -25.80
CA GLY A 562 0.57 36.18 -26.09
C GLY A 562 -0.79 36.91 -26.16
N PRO A 563 -0.78 38.25 -26.18
CA PRO A 563 -2.00 39.04 -26.41
C PRO A 563 -2.62 38.74 -27.78
N VAL A 564 -3.95 38.78 -27.86
CA VAL A 564 -4.67 38.70 -29.14
C VAL A 564 -4.76 40.10 -29.73
N GLY A 565 -4.20 40.32 -30.92
CA GLY A 565 -4.43 41.55 -31.68
C GLY A 565 -3.23 42.47 -31.97
N LEU A 566 -2.07 41.95 -32.36
CA LEU A 566 -1.24 42.67 -33.34
C LEU A 566 -1.58 42.16 -34.74
N ALA A 567 -2.72 42.62 -35.27
CA ALA A 567 -2.93 42.61 -36.70
C ALA A 567 -1.84 43.49 -37.33
N GLY A 568 -0.77 42.87 -37.82
CA GLY A 568 0.26 43.53 -38.60
C GLY A 568 -0.39 44.25 -39.78
N HIS A 569 -0.62 45.55 -39.64
CA HIS A 569 -0.79 46.45 -40.76
C HIS A 569 0.61 46.62 -41.36
N GLY A 570 1.01 45.67 -42.21
CA GLY A 570 2.15 45.84 -43.10
C GLY A 570 1.79 46.88 -44.17
N PRO A 571 2.68 47.85 -44.46
CA PRO A 571 2.44 48.94 -45.40
C PRO A 571 2.30 48.50 -46.86
#